data_AF-A0A1I1LUX8-F1
#
_entry.id   AF-A0A1I1LUX8-F1
#
_cell.length_a   1.000
_cell.length_b   1.000
_cell.length_c   1.000
_cell.angle_alpha   90.00
_cell.angle_beta   90.00
_cell.angle_gamma   90.00
#
_symmetry.space_group_name_H-M   'P 1'
#
loop_
_entity.id
_entity.type
_entity.pdbx_description
1 polymer ?
#
loop_
_entity_poly.entity_id
_entity_poly.type
_entity_poly.pdbx_seq_one_letter_code
_entity_poly.pdbx_strand_id
1 'polypeptide(L)'
;MQAISDLNTFAKILTAKGYDGYFQTQGAYAGKLEDSISEYLENCRKGAEGAPKSQLLLTGFLQWAGDDKPYVECCMCVKYLNGKFFLHKMKVARKDQFGQLLKQTELTDLSVVTAPKAKEAIAMVSDAPEQKTVHRQKRFSL
;
A
#
# COMPACT_ATOMS: atom_id res chain seq x y z
N MET A 1 18.84 -4.40 7.76
CA MET A 1 19.58 -3.75 6.66
C MET A 1 18.60 -2.85 5.90
N GLN A 2 18.77 -1.53 5.93
CA GLN A 2 17.92 -0.63 5.14
C GLN A 2 18.45 -0.67 3.70
N ALA A 3 17.71 -1.31 2.79
CA ALA A 3 18.07 -1.32 1.38
C ALA A 3 17.88 0.08 0.80
N ILE A 4 18.99 0.74 0.47
CA ILE A 4 19.05 2.03 -0.20
C ILE A 4 18.76 1.78 -1.68
N SER A 5 17.73 2.42 -2.24
CA SER A 5 17.42 2.29 -3.66
C SER A 5 17.23 3.66 -4.31
N ASP A 6 17.76 3.85 -5.51
CA ASP A 6 17.28 4.92 -6.40
C ASP A 6 15.81 4.67 -6.78
N LEU A 7 15.17 5.69 -7.36
CA LEU A 7 13.75 5.65 -7.68
C LEU A 7 13.37 4.46 -8.57
N ASN A 8 14.15 4.21 -9.63
CA ASN A 8 13.88 3.15 -10.58
C ASN A 8 13.94 1.78 -9.92
N THR A 9 14.99 1.53 -9.13
CA THR A 9 15.15 0.29 -8.37
C THR A 9 14.04 0.13 -7.32
N PHE A 10 13.70 1.20 -6.60
CA PHE A 10 12.62 1.22 -5.62
C PHE A 10 11.28 0.83 -6.24
N ALA A 11 10.91 1.49 -7.34
CA ALA A 11 9.68 1.22 -8.07
C ALA A 11 9.66 -0.20 -8.63
N LYS A 12 10.75 -0.66 -9.27
CA LYS A 12 10.85 -2.02 -9.83
C LYS A 12 10.63 -3.10 -8.78
N ILE A 13 11.23 -2.99 -7.60
CA ILE A 13 11.08 -4.00 -6.54
C ILE A 13 9.63 -4.04 -6.03
N LEU A 14 9.00 -2.88 -5.79
CA LEU A 14 7.61 -2.82 -5.35
C LEU A 14 6.64 -3.34 -6.42
N THR A 15 6.82 -2.94 -7.68
CA THR A 15 6.03 -3.47 -8.80
C THR A 15 6.16 -4.98 -8.91
N ALA A 16 7.38 -5.53 -8.78
CA ALA A 16 7.60 -6.99 -8.78
C ALA A 16 6.93 -7.72 -7.59
N LYS A 17 6.66 -7.02 -6.49
CA LYS A 17 5.91 -7.50 -5.33
C LYS A 17 4.38 -7.36 -5.50
N GLY A 18 3.91 -6.82 -6.63
CA GLY A 18 2.50 -6.63 -6.95
C GLY A 18 1.93 -5.28 -6.53
N TYR A 19 2.77 -4.30 -6.21
CA TYR A 19 2.36 -2.91 -6.00
C TYR A 19 2.40 -2.15 -7.33
N ASP A 20 1.67 -2.65 -8.33
CA ASP A 20 1.66 -2.18 -9.72
C ASP A 20 0.46 -1.27 -10.04
N GLY A 21 -0.38 -0.97 -9.04
CA GLY A 21 -1.52 -0.07 -9.13
C GLY A 21 -1.14 1.41 -9.29
N TYR A 22 -2.16 2.27 -9.20
CA TYR A 22 -1.97 3.72 -9.12
C TYR A 22 -1.76 4.16 -7.68
N PHE A 23 -0.89 5.14 -7.52
CA PHE A 23 -0.54 5.74 -6.23
C PHE A 23 -0.74 7.24 -6.28
N GLN A 24 -1.14 7.80 -5.15
CA GLN A 24 -1.04 9.22 -4.85
C GLN A 24 0.19 9.43 -3.97
N THR A 25 1.13 10.21 -4.47
CA THR A 25 2.27 10.73 -3.74
C THR A 25 1.91 12.09 -3.15
N GLN A 26 2.40 12.38 -1.94
CA GLN A 26 2.38 13.70 -1.26
C GLN A 26 1.93 14.88 -2.11
N GLY A 27 0.94 15.67 -1.69
CA GLY A 27 0.41 16.75 -2.54
C GLY A 27 -0.52 16.26 -3.66
N ALA A 28 -0.97 15.00 -3.60
CA ALA A 28 -1.92 14.37 -4.51
C ALA A 28 -1.41 14.16 -5.96
N TYR A 29 -0.10 14.06 -6.17
CA TYR A 29 0.46 13.64 -7.46
C TYR A 29 0.12 12.18 -7.72
N ALA A 30 -0.73 11.93 -8.71
CA ALA A 30 -1.27 10.60 -9.00
C ALA A 30 -0.58 9.96 -10.21
N GLY A 31 -0.27 8.68 -10.13
CA GLY A 31 0.37 7.97 -11.24
C GLY A 31 0.85 6.58 -10.84
N LYS A 32 1.65 5.95 -11.71
CA LYS A 32 2.44 4.79 -11.28
C LYS A 32 3.48 5.24 -10.25
N LEU A 33 4.07 4.29 -9.51
CA LEU A 33 5.04 4.61 -8.44
C LEU A 33 6.16 5.55 -8.91
N GLU A 34 6.84 5.20 -10.01
CA GLU A 34 7.94 6.01 -10.55
C GLU A 34 7.45 7.38 -11.04
N ASP A 35 6.35 7.40 -11.79
CA ASP A 35 5.80 8.64 -12.38
C ASP A 35 5.32 9.62 -11.31
N SER A 36 4.50 9.16 -10.36
CA SER A 36 3.92 10.00 -9.30
C SER A 36 4.99 10.58 -8.37
N ILE A 37 6.04 9.82 -8.05
CA ILE A 37 7.15 10.29 -7.24
C ILE A 37 8.02 11.27 -8.04
N SER A 38 8.29 10.96 -9.32
CA SER A 38 9.07 11.83 -10.20
C SER A 38 8.41 13.19 -10.38
N GLU A 39 7.09 13.20 -10.60
CA GLU A 39 6.31 14.41 -10.78
C GLU A 39 6.31 15.29 -9.52
N TYR A 40 6.11 14.69 -8.34
CA TYR A 40 6.21 15.40 -7.07
C TYR A 40 7.60 16.05 -6.88
N LEU A 41 8.67 15.28 -7.07
CA LEU A 41 10.04 15.78 -6.89
C LEU A 41 10.41 16.85 -7.91
N GLU A 42 9.92 16.73 -9.15
CA GLU A 42 10.14 17.72 -10.19
C GLU A 42 9.43 19.05 -9.86
N ASN A 43 8.23 19.00 -9.30
CA ASN A 43 7.52 20.20 -8.85
C ASN A 43 8.17 20.86 -7.63
N CYS A 44 8.76 20.07 -6.72
CA CYS A 44 9.65 20.61 -5.67
C CYS A 44 10.87 21.32 -6.26
N ARG A 45 11.50 20.73 -7.29
CA ARG A 45 12.67 21.33 -7.97
C ARG A 45 12.34 22.63 -8.68
N LYS A 46 11.14 22.72 -9.26
CA LYS A 46 10.62 23.92 -9.94
C LYS A 46 10.10 25.00 -8.98
N GLY A 47 10.02 24.70 -7.67
CA GLY A 47 9.47 25.61 -6.66
C GLY A 47 7.95 25.77 -6.69
N ALA A 48 7.24 24.94 -7.48
CA ALA A 48 5.78 24.85 -7.44
C ALA A 48 5.31 24.19 -6.13
N GLU A 49 6.13 23.30 -5.60
CA GLU A 49 6.04 22.78 -4.23
C GLU A 49 7.17 23.34 -3.38
N GLY A 50 7.01 23.26 -2.05
CA GLY A 50 8.12 23.47 -1.13
C GLY A 50 9.23 22.43 -1.29
N ALA A 51 10.29 22.56 -0.48
CA ALA A 51 11.36 21.57 -0.47
C ALA A 51 10.80 20.14 -0.25
N PRO A 52 11.38 19.11 -0.90
CA PRO A 52 10.90 17.74 -0.75
C PRO A 52 10.84 17.33 0.72
N LYS A 53 9.72 16.73 1.14
CA LYS A 53 9.59 16.23 2.51
C LYS A 53 10.60 15.09 2.72
N SER A 54 11.24 15.07 3.89
CA SER A 54 12.14 13.97 4.29
C SER A 54 11.43 12.62 4.42
N GLN A 55 10.11 12.65 4.58
CA GLN A 55 9.23 11.49 4.52
C GLN A 55 8.10 11.73 3.51
N LEU A 56 8.05 10.86 2.52
CA LEU A 56 6.99 10.79 1.52
C LEU A 56 5.92 9.79 1.97
N LEU A 57 4.67 10.15 1.73
CA LEU A 57 3.51 9.27 1.86
C LEU A 57 3.06 8.87 0.47
N LEU A 58 2.98 7.56 0.23
CA LEU A 58 2.46 6.98 -1.01
C LEU A 58 1.23 6.17 -0.66
N THR A 59 0.08 6.54 -1.18
CA THR A 59 -1.19 5.85 -0.90
C THR A 59 -1.73 5.24 -2.18
N GLY A 60 -2.11 3.96 -2.15
CA GLY A 60 -2.63 3.26 -3.32
C GLY A 60 -3.57 2.13 -2.95
N PHE A 61 -4.49 1.80 -3.86
CA PHE A 61 -5.39 0.67 -3.70
C PHE A 61 -4.66 -0.64 -4.02
N LEU A 62 -4.72 -1.60 -3.10
CA LEU A 62 -4.28 -2.98 -3.32
C LEU A 62 -5.41 -3.85 -3.87
N GLN A 63 -6.66 -3.54 -3.50
CA GLN A 63 -7.84 -4.21 -4.00
C GLN A 63 -8.97 -3.20 -4.11
N TRP A 64 -9.53 -3.08 -5.31
CA TRP A 64 -10.70 -2.23 -5.61
C TRP A 64 -11.65 -3.01 -6.51
N ALA A 65 -12.91 -3.10 -6.12
CA ALA A 65 -13.93 -3.88 -6.83
C ALA A 65 -15.15 -3.04 -7.24
N GLY A 66 -15.04 -1.71 -7.20
CA GLY A 66 -16.13 -0.77 -7.42
C GLY A 66 -16.50 0.03 -6.18
N ASP A 67 -17.18 1.15 -6.39
CA ASP A 67 -17.54 2.11 -5.34
C ASP A 67 -18.50 1.54 -4.28
N ASP A 68 -19.25 0.48 -4.60
CA ASP A 68 -20.22 -0.15 -3.69
C ASP A 68 -19.64 -1.30 -2.87
N LYS A 69 -18.33 -1.56 -2.98
CA LYS A 69 -17.65 -2.68 -2.32
C LYS A 69 -16.58 -2.19 -1.33
N PRO A 70 -16.32 -2.95 -0.25
CA PRO A 70 -15.13 -2.75 0.54
C PRO A 70 -13.86 -2.85 -0.31
N TYR A 71 -12.86 -2.06 0.02
CA TYR A 71 -11.58 -2.02 -0.67
C TYR A 71 -10.42 -2.16 0.31
N VAL A 72 -9.25 -2.50 -0.23
CA VAL A 72 -7.99 -2.53 0.53
C VAL A 72 -7.07 -1.47 -0.03
N GLU A 73 -6.60 -0.58 0.83
CA GLU A 73 -5.57 0.42 0.52
C GLU A 73 -4.29 0.12 1.31
N CYS A 74 -3.18 0.65 0.80
CA CYS A 74 -1.94 0.77 1.53
C CYS A 74 -1.49 2.23 1.58
N CYS A 75 -0.82 2.58 2.67
CA CYS A 75 -0.10 3.84 2.83
C CYS A 75 1.35 3.50 3.22
N MET A 76 2.29 3.84 2.36
CA MET A 76 3.71 3.60 2.54
C MET A 76 4.40 4.88 3.01
N CYS A 77 5.13 4.79 4.12
CA CYS A 77 6.00 5.84 4.61
C CYS A 77 7.41 5.60 4.09
N VAL A 78 7.86 6.47 3.19
CA VAL A 78 9.15 6.36 2.50
C VAL A 78 10.04 7.51 2.92
N LYS A 79 11.17 7.25 3.58
CA LYS A 79 12.16 8.31 3.80
C LYS A 79 12.84 8.64 2.48
N TYR A 80 13.05 9.92 2.25
CA TYR A 80 13.73 10.43 1.07
C TYR A 80 14.94 11.26 1.52
N LEU A 81 16.13 10.83 1.14
CA LEU A 81 17.39 11.49 1.49
C LEU A 81 18.37 11.37 0.33
N ASN A 82 18.85 12.51 -0.18
CA ASN A 82 19.88 12.59 -1.22
C ASN A 82 19.58 11.70 -2.45
N GLY A 83 18.35 11.75 -2.96
CA GLY A 83 17.93 10.96 -4.12
C GLY A 83 17.70 9.47 -3.85
N LYS A 84 17.72 9.05 -2.58
CA LYS A 84 17.51 7.67 -2.15
C LYS A 84 16.21 7.49 -1.38
N PHE A 85 15.59 6.33 -1.59
CA PHE A 85 14.26 5.99 -1.06
C PHE A 85 14.37 4.81 -0.08
N PHE A 86 13.71 4.96 1.06
CA PHE A 86 13.72 3.98 2.14
C PHE A 86 12.31 3.74 2.65
N LEU A 87 11.69 2.63 2.23
CA LEU A 87 10.46 2.18 2.89
C LEU A 87 10.81 1.75 4.31
N HIS A 88 10.16 2.36 5.31
CA HIS A 88 10.40 1.99 6.72
C HIS A 88 9.13 1.56 7.45
N LYS A 89 7.96 2.03 6.97
CA LYS A 89 6.66 1.70 7.55
C LYS A 89 5.61 1.59 6.43
N MET A 90 4.68 0.65 6.60
CA MET A 90 3.52 0.50 5.74
C MET A 90 2.28 0.24 6.59
N LYS A 91 1.21 0.98 6.32
CA LYS A 91 -0.12 0.72 6.86
C LYS A 91 -0.97 0.09 5.76
N VAL A 92 -1.69 -0.98 6.09
CA VAL A 92 -2.65 -1.61 5.19
C VAL A 92 -4.00 -1.55 5.87
N ALA A 93 -5.02 -1.09 5.16
CA ALA A 93 -6.35 -0.91 5.70
C ALA A 93 -7.39 -1.50 4.74
N ARG A 94 -8.32 -2.28 5.29
CA ARG A 94 -9.57 -2.63 4.64
C ARG A 94 -10.63 -1.66 5.13
N LYS A 95 -11.31 -1.01 4.19
CA LYS A 95 -12.39 -0.06 4.44
C LYS A 95 -13.66 -0.49 3.73
N ASP A 96 -14.81 -0.07 4.25
CA ASP A 96 -16.07 -0.22 3.54
C ASP A 96 -16.19 0.79 2.39
N GLN A 97 -17.29 0.73 1.64
CA GLN A 97 -17.59 1.64 0.53
C GLN A 97 -17.62 3.13 0.90
N PHE A 98 -17.85 3.47 2.18
CA PHE A 98 -17.89 4.85 2.67
C PHE A 98 -16.55 5.30 3.25
N GLY A 99 -15.51 4.46 3.20
CA GLY A 99 -14.21 4.72 3.79
C GLY A 99 -14.12 4.45 5.29
N GLN A 100 -15.14 3.85 5.91
CA GLN A 100 -15.09 3.42 7.30
C GLN A 100 -14.09 2.27 7.45
N LEU A 101 -13.21 2.37 8.44
CA LEU A 101 -12.20 1.35 8.69
C LEU A 101 -12.84 0.06 9.22
N LEU A 102 -12.63 -1.05 8.51
CA LEU A 102 -13.08 -2.38 8.93
C LEU A 102 -11.95 -3.15 9.64
N LYS A 103 -10.75 -3.12 9.07
CA LYS A 103 -9.57 -3.81 9.62
C LYS A 103 -8.29 -3.11 9.19
N GLN A 104 -7.27 -3.12 10.03
CA GLN A 104 -5.99 -2.51 9.73
C GLN A 104 -4.85 -3.35 10.26
N THR A 105 -3.71 -3.30 9.57
CA THR A 105 -2.41 -3.67 10.14
C THR A 105 -1.39 -2.58 9.88
N GLU A 106 -0.40 -2.50 10.75
CA GLU A 106 0.76 -1.64 10.61
C GLU A 106 2.02 -2.50 10.64
N LEU A 107 2.90 -2.26 9.67
CA LEU A 107 4.18 -2.93 9.52
C LEU A 107 5.29 -1.87 9.69
N THR A 108 6.20 -2.12 10.62
CA THR A 108 7.37 -1.28 10.89
C THR A 108 8.66 -2.01 10.50
N ASP A 109 9.79 -1.32 10.61
CA ASP A 109 11.13 -1.88 10.38
C ASP A 109 11.29 -2.54 9.01
N LEU A 110 10.55 -1.99 8.03
CA LEU A 110 10.56 -2.46 6.66
C LEU A 110 11.81 -1.98 5.91
N SER A 111 12.01 -2.63 4.78
CA SER A 111 12.83 -2.19 3.66
C SER A 111 12.06 -2.55 2.39
N VAL A 112 12.48 -2.02 1.24
CA VAL A 112 11.86 -2.40 -0.04
C VAL A 112 11.97 -3.90 -0.31
N VAL A 113 12.99 -4.58 0.23
CA VAL A 113 13.20 -6.03 0.08
C VAL A 113 12.30 -6.84 1.02
N THR A 114 12.17 -6.39 2.28
CA THR A 114 11.40 -7.08 3.32
C THR A 114 9.91 -6.72 3.31
N ALA A 115 9.50 -5.75 2.51
CA ALA A 115 8.09 -5.47 2.26
C ALA A 115 7.34 -6.75 1.84
N PRO A 116 6.14 -7.01 2.38
CA PRO A 116 5.35 -8.16 1.94
C PRO A 116 4.96 -8.01 0.47
N LYS A 117 4.52 -9.09 -0.16
CA LYS A 117 3.85 -9.00 -1.47
C LYS A 117 2.46 -8.36 -1.29
N ALA A 118 1.93 -7.71 -2.31
CA ALA A 118 0.60 -7.09 -2.25
C ALA A 118 -0.49 -8.09 -1.83
N LYS A 119 -0.43 -9.33 -2.34
CA LYS A 119 -1.36 -10.42 -1.94
C LYS A 119 -1.26 -10.78 -0.45
N GLU A 120 -0.06 -10.78 0.12
CA GLU A 120 0.17 -11.04 1.54
C GLU A 120 -0.38 -9.88 2.38
N ALA A 121 -0.12 -8.63 1.97
CA ALA A 121 -0.66 -7.44 2.61
C ALA A 121 -2.20 -7.43 2.62
N ILE A 122 -2.84 -7.79 1.50
CA ILE A 122 -4.31 -7.95 1.42
C ILE A 122 -4.79 -9.01 2.41
N ALA A 123 -4.12 -10.17 2.46
CA ALA A 123 -4.51 -11.26 3.36
C ALA A 123 -4.47 -10.85 4.85
N MET A 124 -3.54 -9.98 5.26
CA MET A 124 -3.44 -9.50 6.65
C MET A 124 -4.71 -8.76 7.12
N VAL A 125 -5.39 -8.06 6.21
CA VAL A 125 -6.61 -7.29 6.51
C VAL A 125 -7.88 -7.90 5.93
N SER A 126 -7.76 -9.08 5.32
CA SER A 126 -8.91 -9.88 4.92
C SER A 126 -9.42 -10.65 6.15
N ASP A 127 -10.72 -10.92 6.16
CA ASP A 127 -11.25 -11.95 7.04
C ASP A 127 -10.81 -13.29 6.46
N ALA A 128 -10.29 -14.19 7.30
CA ALA A 128 -10.18 -15.58 6.88
C ALA A 128 -11.59 -16.01 6.45
N PRO A 129 -11.77 -16.83 5.39
CA PRO A 129 -13.05 -17.46 5.20
C PRO A 129 -13.30 -18.25 6.49
N GLU A 130 -14.27 -17.81 7.30
CA GLU A 130 -14.91 -18.71 8.23
C GLU A 130 -15.38 -19.87 7.36
N GLN A 131 -14.68 -21.00 7.44
CA GLN A 131 -15.26 -22.25 7.02
C GLN A 131 -16.49 -22.40 7.91
N LYS A 132 -17.64 -21.94 7.42
CA LYS A 132 -18.94 -22.33 7.95
C LYS A 132 -19.08 -23.80 7.62
N THR A 133 -18.43 -24.65 8.41
CA THR A 133 -18.82 -26.04 8.59
C THR A 133 -20.20 -25.99 9.20
N VAL A 134 -21.22 -25.86 8.33
CA VAL A 134 -22.60 -26.10 8.69
C VAL A 134 -22.64 -27.57 9.08
N HIS A 135 -22.51 -27.84 10.37
CA HIS A 135 -22.73 -29.16 10.92
C HIS A 135 -24.23 -29.45 10.79
N ARG A 136 -24.62 -29.96 9.61
CA ARG A 136 -25.99 -30.38 9.32
C ARG A 136 -26.29 -31.56 10.23
N GLN A 137 -26.85 -31.30 11.41
CA GLN A 137 -27.42 -32.34 12.26
C GLN A 137 -28.52 -33.05 11.48
N LYS A 138 -28.23 -34.26 10.99
CA LYS A 138 -29.25 -35.17 10.47
C LYS A 138 -30.10 -35.61 11.65
N ARG A 139 -31.30 -35.02 11.81
CA ARG A 139 -32.38 -35.67 12.54
C ARG A 139 -32.91 -36.81 11.68
N PHE A 140 -32.60 -38.05 12.07
CA PHE A 140 -33.43 -39.20 11.73
C PHE A 140 -34.32 -39.46 12.94
N SER A 141 -35.63 -39.43 12.73
CA SER A 141 -36.60 -40.04 13.63
C SER A 141 -37.21 -41.24 12.91
N LEU A 142 -37.28 -42.36 13.62
CA LEU A 142 -37.97 -43.59 13.25
C LEU A 142 -39.48 -43.37 13.09
#